data_AF-A0ABD5X9F4-F1
#
_entry.id   AF-A0ABD5X9F4-F1
#
_cell.length_a   1.000
_cell.length_b   1.000
_cell.length_c   1.000
_cell.angle_alpha   90.00
_cell.angle_beta   90.00
_cell.angle_gamma   90.00
#
_symmetry.space_group_name_H-M   'P 1'
#
loop_
_entity.id
_entity.type
_entity.pdbx_description
1 polymer ?
#
loop_
_entity_poly.entity_id
_entity_poly.type
_entity_poly.pdbx_seq_one_letter_code
_entity_poly.pdbx_strand_id
1 'polypeptide(L)'
;MSDSAILSRVSRLRAYVTKQDTLVGLWMIGTVIAFYHNFLFTQLTALSYLYALGFYGIGLVYATVNERIRHLTAIGTLGGFLELLGDYFLVHIAGSLVYPTGYPFLLSSPAYMPFAWALLITFMGYIGLRLHEEISTFAAYLGPAVFAFVAESGFESLASQGGGWIYTTAPLGWVGHAPLFIVVAEAVMFASSLLLGEAGCPHGRFWNRGHDQPELRRRLLPVRSSLESGVIPNGNERPCLDASVQRSATSIARSMFRTADFMTSSRN
;
A
#
# COMPACT_ATOMS: atom_id res chain seq x y z
N MET A 1 14.64 -23.31 22.08
CA MET A 1 15.09 -22.96 20.71
C MET A 1 16.48 -22.36 20.85
N SER A 2 17.52 -22.85 20.17
CA SER A 2 18.91 -22.43 20.43
C SER A 2 19.22 -21.05 19.84
N ASP A 3 20.09 -20.27 20.50
CA ASP A 3 20.53 -18.93 20.05
C ASP A 3 21.13 -18.95 18.62
N SER A 4 21.76 -20.06 18.25
CA SER A 4 22.28 -20.29 16.89
C SER A 4 21.18 -20.29 15.82
N ALA A 5 19.99 -20.81 16.12
CA ALA A 5 18.87 -20.84 15.19
C ALA A 5 18.29 -19.43 14.98
N ILE A 6 18.19 -18.63 16.05
CA ILE A 6 17.72 -17.24 16.00
C ILE A 6 18.69 -16.38 15.20
N LEU A 7 19.99 -16.45 15.50
CA LEU A 7 21.02 -15.69 14.78
C LEU A 7 21.08 -16.06 13.30
N SER A 8 20.89 -17.35 12.95
CA SER A 8 20.83 -17.79 11.54
C SER A 8 19.60 -17.29 10.79
N ARG A 9 18.48 -17.04 11.49
CA ARG A 9 17.27 -16.45 10.87
C ARG A 9 17.44 -14.96 10.70
N VAL A 10 17.99 -14.27 11.70
CA VAL A 10 18.27 -12.82 11.63
C VAL A 10 19.29 -12.50 10.53
N SER A 11 20.37 -13.28 10.40
CA SER A 11 21.35 -13.06 9.35
C SER A 11 20.77 -13.27 7.95
N ARG A 12 19.89 -14.28 7.78
CA ARG A 12 19.14 -14.48 6.54
C ARG A 12 18.22 -13.31 6.24
N LEU A 13 17.42 -12.85 7.20
CA LEU A 13 16.53 -11.69 7.02
C LEU A 13 17.31 -10.42 6.63
N ARG A 14 18.48 -10.19 7.23
CA ARG A 14 19.34 -9.04 6.88
C ARG A 14 19.86 -9.10 5.45
N ALA A 15 20.00 -10.28 4.87
CA ALA A 15 20.38 -10.43 3.47
C ALA A 15 19.27 -10.02 2.48
N TYR A 16 18.01 -9.97 2.92
CA TYR A 16 16.85 -9.59 2.09
C TYR A 16 16.47 -8.11 2.17
N VAL A 17 17.02 -7.36 3.14
CA VAL A 17 16.74 -5.93 3.29
C VAL A 17 17.71 -5.12 2.45
N THR A 18 17.21 -4.52 1.37
CA THR A 18 17.98 -3.64 0.50
C THR A 18 18.16 -2.25 1.13
N LYS A 19 19.06 -1.44 0.55
CA LYS A 19 19.17 -0.02 0.93
C LYS A 19 17.86 0.73 0.67
N GLN A 20 17.17 0.39 -0.41
CA GLN A 20 15.87 0.97 -0.74
C GLN A 20 14.82 0.58 0.32
N ASP A 21 14.76 -0.68 0.74
CA ASP A 21 13.87 -1.12 1.83
C ASP A 21 14.12 -0.34 3.12
N THR A 22 15.39 -0.10 3.44
CA THR A 22 15.76 0.69 4.62
C THR A 22 15.28 2.13 4.51
N LEU A 23 15.49 2.78 3.36
CA LEU A 23 15.07 4.17 3.15
C LEU A 23 13.55 4.33 3.18
N VAL A 24 12.82 3.45 2.48
CA VAL A 24 11.35 3.46 2.50
C VAL A 24 10.82 3.13 3.89
N GLY A 25 11.42 2.16 4.59
CA GLY A 25 11.06 1.81 5.96
C GLY A 25 11.24 2.98 6.93
N LEU A 26 12.36 3.70 6.85
CA LEU A 26 12.59 4.90 7.66
C LEU A 26 11.61 6.02 7.32
N TRP A 27 11.30 6.22 6.04
CA TRP A 27 10.32 7.20 5.59
C TRP A 27 8.91 6.87 6.12
N MET A 28 8.49 5.62 6.02
CA MET A 28 7.21 5.13 6.54
C MET A 28 7.12 5.27 8.06
N ILE A 29 8.14 4.79 8.80
CA ILE A 29 8.17 4.88 10.27
C ILE A 29 8.16 6.35 10.72
N GLY A 30 8.94 7.22 10.07
CA GLY A 30 8.95 8.65 10.36
C GLY A 30 7.57 9.28 10.15
N THR A 31 6.89 8.91 9.06
CA THR A 31 5.52 9.37 8.76
C THR A 31 4.55 8.93 9.86
N VAL A 32 4.54 7.63 10.21
CA VAL A 32 3.67 7.09 11.26
C VAL A 32 3.92 7.79 12.59
N ILE A 33 5.18 7.91 13.03
CA ILE A 33 5.53 8.59 14.28
C ILE A 33 5.02 10.03 14.29
N ALA A 34 5.19 10.77 13.19
CA ALA A 34 4.75 12.15 13.11
C ALA A 34 3.22 12.29 13.23
N PHE A 35 2.45 11.49 12.49
CA PHE A 35 0.99 11.52 12.60
C PHE A 35 0.49 11.07 13.98
N TYR A 36 1.06 10.00 14.54
CA TYR A 36 0.74 9.59 15.92
C TYR A 36 1.08 10.67 16.93
N HIS A 37 2.23 11.34 16.78
CA HIS A 37 2.58 12.49 17.61
C HIS A 37 1.51 13.58 17.53
N ASN A 38 1.04 13.91 16.32
CA ASN A 38 0.01 14.92 16.18
C ASN A 38 -1.30 14.51 16.84
N PHE A 39 -1.80 13.31 16.58
CA PHE A 39 -3.11 12.88 17.11
C PHE A 39 -3.10 12.67 18.62
N LEU A 40 -2.01 12.14 19.19
CA LEU A 40 -1.92 11.84 20.61
C LEU A 40 -1.62 13.05 21.49
N PHE A 41 -0.84 14.03 21.01
CA PHE A 41 -0.29 15.06 21.88
C PHE A 41 -0.68 16.49 21.51
N THR A 42 -0.66 16.85 20.22
CA THR A 42 -0.76 18.27 19.83
C THR A 42 -2.11 18.65 19.22
N GLN A 43 -2.71 17.74 18.45
CA GLN A 43 -3.99 17.93 17.76
C GLN A 43 -4.03 19.24 16.94
N LEU A 44 -2.88 19.63 16.36
CA LEU A 44 -2.75 20.86 15.61
C LEU A 44 -2.98 20.60 14.14
N THR A 45 -3.97 21.28 13.56
CA THR A 45 -4.23 21.27 12.12
C THR A 45 -2.97 21.56 11.32
N ALA A 46 -2.22 22.60 11.68
CA ALA A 46 -1.00 22.99 10.98
C ALA A 46 0.06 21.85 10.92
N LEU A 47 0.15 21.01 11.95
CA LEU A 47 1.08 19.88 11.95
C LEU A 47 0.60 18.75 11.02
N SER A 48 -0.72 18.53 10.88
CA SER A 48 -1.24 17.58 9.89
C SER A 48 -0.83 17.97 8.47
N TYR A 49 -0.95 19.26 8.13
CA TYR A 49 -0.48 19.79 6.85
C TYR A 49 1.03 19.65 6.68
N LEU A 50 1.81 20.06 7.70
CA LEU A 50 3.26 19.99 7.65
C LEU A 50 3.75 18.56 7.45
N TYR A 51 3.17 17.59 8.16
CA TYR A 51 3.54 16.18 8.04
C TYR A 51 3.09 15.59 6.71
N ALA A 52 1.83 15.77 6.30
CA ALA A 52 1.33 15.26 5.04
C ALA A 52 2.15 15.80 3.85
N LEU A 53 2.30 17.11 3.75
CA LEU A 53 3.01 17.75 2.64
C LEU A 53 4.53 17.53 2.72
N GLY A 54 5.11 17.56 3.93
CA GLY A 54 6.54 17.35 4.14
C GLY A 54 6.97 15.93 3.76
N PHE A 55 6.28 14.92 4.27
CA PHE A 55 6.58 13.52 3.92
C PHE A 55 6.23 13.20 2.47
N TYR A 56 5.15 13.78 1.92
CA TYR A 56 4.84 13.63 0.50
C TYR A 56 5.93 14.27 -0.38
N GLY A 57 6.44 15.43 0.01
CA GLY A 57 7.59 16.08 -0.64
C GLY A 57 8.86 15.22 -0.64
N ILE A 58 9.16 14.53 0.46
CA ILE A 58 10.25 13.53 0.52
C ILE A 58 10.02 12.44 -0.53
N GLY A 59 8.78 11.93 -0.64
CA GLY A 59 8.40 10.95 -1.64
C GLY A 59 8.59 11.43 -3.08
N LEU A 60 8.22 12.69 -3.37
CA LEU A 60 8.44 13.30 -4.68
C LEU A 60 9.93 13.45 -5.01
N VAL A 61 10.74 13.90 -4.06
CA VAL A 61 12.20 13.98 -4.23
C VAL A 61 12.77 12.58 -4.49
N TYR A 62 12.34 11.57 -3.72
CA TYR A 62 12.83 10.21 -3.90
C TYR A 62 12.40 9.61 -5.25
N ALA A 63 11.18 9.92 -5.71
CA ALA A 63 10.68 9.55 -7.03
C ALA A 63 11.53 10.09 -8.19
N THR A 64 12.31 11.16 -8.00
CA THR A 64 13.21 11.66 -9.06
C THR A 64 14.39 10.74 -9.34
N VAL A 65 14.80 9.93 -8.36
CA VAL A 65 15.98 9.05 -8.46
C VAL A 65 15.63 7.56 -8.48
N ASN A 66 14.37 7.20 -8.18
CA ASN A 66 13.93 5.81 -8.13
C ASN A 66 12.62 5.61 -8.88
N GLU A 67 12.68 4.87 -9.99
CA GLU A 67 11.52 4.61 -10.86
C GLU A 67 10.38 3.85 -10.17
N ARG A 68 10.71 2.89 -9.29
CA ARG A 68 9.70 2.15 -8.51
C ARG A 68 8.92 3.11 -7.62
N ILE A 69 9.63 3.95 -6.88
CA ILE A 69 9.00 4.96 -6.02
C ILE A 69 8.23 5.97 -6.85
N ARG A 70 8.72 6.37 -8.03
CA ARG A 70 7.98 7.26 -8.94
C ARG A 70 6.63 6.69 -9.33
N HIS A 71 6.57 5.44 -9.75
CA HIS A 71 5.30 4.81 -10.14
C HIS A 71 4.36 4.64 -8.94
N LEU A 72 4.88 4.16 -7.81
CA LEU A 72 4.09 4.01 -6.58
C LEU A 72 3.56 5.36 -6.08
N THR A 73 4.38 6.41 -6.07
CA THR A 73 3.97 7.75 -5.68
C THR A 73 2.91 8.28 -6.65
N ALA A 74 3.06 8.10 -7.97
CA ALA A 74 2.04 8.54 -8.93
C ALA A 74 0.69 7.84 -8.74
N ILE A 75 0.70 6.51 -8.51
CA ILE A 75 -0.50 5.74 -8.18
C ILE A 75 -1.09 6.22 -6.85
N GLY A 76 -0.24 6.42 -5.85
CA GLY A 76 -0.63 6.96 -4.55
C GLY A 76 -1.30 8.31 -4.67
N THR A 77 -0.71 9.25 -5.43
CA THR A 77 -1.30 10.56 -5.69
C THR A 77 -2.68 10.42 -6.31
N LEU A 78 -2.83 9.60 -7.35
CA LEU A 78 -4.14 9.38 -7.97
C LEU A 78 -5.15 8.84 -6.96
N GLY A 79 -4.77 7.80 -6.20
CA GLY A 79 -5.63 7.22 -5.17
C GLY A 79 -6.01 8.21 -4.07
N GLY A 80 -5.06 9.02 -3.59
CA GLY A 80 -5.33 10.02 -2.57
C GLY A 80 -6.26 11.14 -3.04
N PHE A 81 -6.20 11.53 -4.31
CA PHE A 81 -7.19 12.47 -4.86
C PHE A 81 -8.55 11.82 -5.12
N LEU A 82 -8.59 10.54 -5.50
CA LEU A 82 -9.86 9.80 -5.61
C LEU A 82 -10.56 9.66 -4.27
N GLU A 83 -9.80 9.62 -3.17
CA GLU A 83 -10.36 9.54 -1.82
C GLU A 83 -11.21 10.76 -1.45
N LEU A 84 -10.98 11.93 -2.07
CA LEU A 84 -11.88 13.08 -1.92
C LEU A 84 -13.33 12.76 -2.30
N LEU A 85 -13.53 11.83 -3.25
CA LEU A 85 -14.86 11.37 -3.65
C LEU A 85 -15.46 10.42 -2.61
N GLY A 86 -14.62 9.58 -1.98
CA GLY A 86 -15.00 8.72 -0.86
C GLY A 86 -15.49 9.57 0.31
N ASP A 87 -14.68 10.53 0.74
CA ASP A 87 -15.03 11.52 1.76
C ASP A 87 -16.30 12.30 1.41
N TYR A 88 -16.43 12.80 0.18
CA TYR A 88 -17.63 13.50 -0.27
C TYR A 88 -18.89 12.63 -0.14
N PHE A 89 -18.80 11.37 -0.55
CA PHE A 89 -19.89 10.41 -0.40
C PHE A 89 -20.23 10.20 1.07
N LEU A 90 -19.23 9.99 1.93
CA LEU A 90 -19.44 9.75 3.37
C LEU A 90 -20.06 10.95 4.09
N VAL A 91 -19.68 12.17 3.71
CA VAL A 91 -20.20 13.41 4.28
C VAL A 91 -21.61 13.74 3.75
N HIS A 92 -21.81 13.73 2.44
CA HIS A 92 -23.04 14.29 1.85
C HIS A 92 -24.11 13.26 1.47
N ILE A 93 -23.71 12.02 1.20
CA ILE A 93 -24.64 10.99 0.71
C ILE A 93 -24.96 9.99 1.83
N ALA A 94 -23.92 9.44 2.47
CA ALA A 94 -24.11 8.54 3.60
C ALA A 94 -24.50 9.28 4.88
N GLY A 95 -24.02 10.53 5.05
CA GLY A 95 -24.23 11.33 6.26
C GLY A 95 -23.55 10.72 7.49
N SER A 96 -22.53 9.90 7.27
CA SER A 96 -21.87 9.12 8.32
C SER A 96 -20.58 9.74 8.83
N LEU A 97 -19.95 10.65 8.08
CA LEU A 97 -18.66 11.26 8.41
C LEU A 97 -18.81 12.77 8.65
N VAL A 98 -18.21 13.26 9.72
CA VAL A 98 -18.20 14.69 10.08
C VAL A 98 -16.77 15.12 10.38
N TYR A 99 -16.31 16.11 9.62
CA TYR A 99 -15.07 16.82 9.89
C TYR A 99 -15.34 18.07 10.75
N PRO A 100 -14.50 18.35 11.77
CA PRO A 100 -14.57 19.57 12.55
C PRO A 100 -14.30 20.81 11.69
N THR A 101 -14.83 21.95 12.12
CA THR A 101 -14.57 23.25 11.47
C THR A 101 -13.14 23.72 11.75
N GLY A 102 -12.54 24.47 10.82
CA GLY A 102 -11.23 25.11 11.01
C GLY A 102 -10.11 24.55 10.12
N TYR A 103 -10.39 23.48 9.38
CA TYR A 103 -9.50 23.00 8.32
C TYR A 103 -9.79 23.75 7.01
N PRO A 104 -8.78 24.03 6.18
CA PRO A 104 -9.00 24.21 4.75
C PRO A 104 -9.57 22.91 4.18
N PHE A 105 -10.64 23.00 3.39
CA PHE A 105 -11.31 21.85 2.79
C PHE A 105 -11.12 21.82 1.27
N LEU A 106 -11.01 20.62 0.72
CA LEU A 106 -11.15 20.31 -0.70
C LEU A 106 -12.36 19.37 -0.86
N LEU A 107 -13.35 19.83 -1.63
CA LEU A 107 -14.64 19.16 -1.84
C LEU A 107 -15.44 19.01 -0.52
N SER A 108 -15.04 18.08 0.35
CA SER A 108 -15.57 17.90 1.72
C SER A 108 -14.56 17.32 2.71
N SER A 109 -13.31 17.17 2.29
CA SER A 109 -12.22 16.58 3.08
C SER A 109 -11.16 17.63 3.43
N PRO A 110 -10.47 17.55 4.58
CA PRO A 110 -9.32 18.41 4.86
C PRO A 110 -8.31 18.38 3.72
N ALA A 111 -7.83 19.54 3.27
CA ALA A 111 -6.99 19.63 2.06
C ALA A 111 -5.64 18.88 2.16
N TYR A 112 -5.21 18.47 3.35
CA TYR A 112 -4.04 17.61 3.54
C TYR A 112 -4.32 16.12 3.29
N MET A 113 -5.58 15.66 3.39
CA MET A 113 -5.96 14.24 3.31
C MET A 113 -5.48 13.57 2.02
N PRO A 114 -5.62 14.16 0.81
CA PRO A 114 -5.15 13.52 -0.41
C PRO A 114 -3.66 13.17 -0.38
N PHE A 115 -2.86 13.97 0.30
CA PHE A 115 -1.41 13.74 0.42
C PHE A 115 -1.09 12.68 1.48
N ALA A 116 -1.83 12.66 2.58
CA ALA A 116 -1.72 11.60 3.59
C ALA A 116 -2.10 10.23 3.00
N TRP A 117 -3.20 10.18 2.26
CA TRP A 117 -3.63 9.00 1.52
C TRP A 117 -2.64 8.59 0.44
N ALA A 118 -2.08 9.54 -0.30
CA ALA A 118 -1.06 9.24 -1.29
C ALA A 118 0.17 8.56 -0.67
N LEU A 119 0.61 9.02 0.51
CA LEU A 119 1.70 8.38 1.26
C LEU A 119 1.34 6.95 1.65
N LEU A 120 0.16 6.75 2.26
CA LEU A 120 -0.28 5.44 2.73
C LEU A 120 -0.37 4.42 1.57
N ILE A 121 -0.99 4.81 0.45
CA ILE A 121 -1.09 3.98 -0.76
C ILE A 121 0.30 3.69 -1.34
N THR A 122 1.20 4.66 -1.36
CA THR A 122 2.59 4.46 -1.80
C THR A 122 3.30 3.42 -0.93
N PHE A 123 3.17 3.51 0.40
CA PHE A 123 3.79 2.56 1.33
C PHE A 123 3.22 1.17 1.21
N MET A 124 1.89 1.06 1.13
CA MET A 124 1.24 -0.24 0.99
C MET A 124 1.54 -0.90 -0.36
N GLY A 125 1.61 -0.11 -1.44
CA GLY A 125 2.07 -0.61 -2.73
C GLY A 125 3.52 -1.08 -2.70
N TYR A 126 4.40 -0.37 -1.98
CA TYR A 126 5.79 -0.82 -1.78
C TYR A 126 5.86 -2.15 -1.02
N ILE A 127 5.13 -2.27 0.09
CA ILE A 127 5.06 -3.50 0.90
C ILE A 127 4.49 -4.65 0.07
N GLY A 128 3.40 -4.42 -0.67
CA GLY A 128 2.79 -5.41 -1.56
C GLY A 128 3.77 -5.93 -2.60
N LEU A 129 4.51 -5.05 -3.26
CA LEU A 129 5.56 -5.43 -4.21
C LEU A 129 6.67 -6.27 -3.55
N ARG A 130 7.18 -5.87 -2.39
CA ARG A 130 8.23 -6.65 -1.70
C ARG A 130 7.73 -8.02 -1.24
N LEU A 131 6.49 -8.12 -0.75
CA LEU A 131 5.89 -9.39 -0.38
C LEU A 131 5.67 -10.31 -1.59
N HIS A 132 5.36 -9.73 -2.75
CA HIS A 132 5.24 -10.48 -4.01
C HIS A 132 6.60 -11.05 -4.43
N GLU A 133 7.63 -10.21 -4.40
CA GLU A 133 8.99 -10.56 -4.82
C GLU A 133 9.62 -11.64 -3.92
N GLU A 134 9.39 -11.57 -2.61
CA GLU A 134 10.11 -12.38 -1.63
C GLU A 134 9.32 -13.57 -1.07
N ILE A 135 7.98 -13.50 -1.05
CA ILE A 135 7.14 -14.50 -0.36
C ILE A 135 6.17 -15.17 -1.33
N SER A 136 5.13 -14.46 -1.77
CA SER A 136 4.13 -14.97 -2.72
C SER A 136 3.15 -13.88 -3.14
N THR A 137 2.45 -14.12 -4.25
CA THR A 137 1.34 -13.29 -4.68
C THR A 137 0.22 -13.20 -3.63
N PHE A 138 -0.08 -14.30 -2.92
CA PHE A 138 -1.09 -14.29 -1.85
C PHE A 138 -0.67 -13.37 -0.70
N ALA A 139 0.60 -13.43 -0.28
CA ALA A 139 1.13 -12.54 0.76
C ALA A 139 1.09 -11.06 0.33
N ALA A 140 1.31 -10.78 -0.95
CA ALA A 140 1.25 -9.43 -1.50
C ALA A 140 -0.16 -8.81 -1.49
N TYR A 141 -1.20 -9.64 -1.59
CA TYR A 141 -2.59 -9.20 -1.38
C TYR A 141 -2.94 -9.08 0.10
N LEU A 142 -2.64 -10.14 0.87
CA LEU A 142 -3.08 -10.24 2.26
C LEU A 142 -2.33 -9.29 3.20
N GLY A 143 -1.02 -9.10 2.98
CA GLY A 143 -0.18 -8.28 3.85
C GLY A 143 -0.64 -6.83 3.95
N PRO A 144 -0.74 -6.08 2.83
CA PRO A 144 -1.27 -4.73 2.83
C PRO A 144 -2.71 -4.64 3.34
N ALA A 145 -3.56 -5.61 3.04
CA ALA A 145 -4.95 -5.64 3.53
C ALA A 145 -5.03 -5.76 5.06
N VAL A 146 -4.25 -6.67 5.65
CA VAL A 146 -4.18 -6.83 7.12
C VAL A 146 -3.54 -5.61 7.77
N PHE A 147 -2.48 -5.06 7.17
CA PHE A 147 -1.86 -3.85 7.68
C PHE A 147 -2.86 -2.70 7.70
N ALA A 148 -3.55 -2.46 6.58
CA ALA A 148 -4.57 -1.43 6.48
C ALA A 148 -5.63 -1.63 7.54
N PHE A 149 -6.23 -2.81 7.61
CA PHE A 149 -7.23 -3.15 8.61
C PHE A 149 -6.81 -2.76 10.04
N VAL A 150 -5.58 -3.11 10.44
CA VAL A 150 -5.09 -2.84 11.80
C VAL A 150 -4.67 -1.38 11.99
N ALA A 151 -3.86 -0.85 11.08
CA ALA A 151 -3.26 0.48 11.21
C ALA A 151 -4.30 1.57 11.03
N GLU A 152 -5.19 1.45 10.03
CA GLU A 152 -6.29 2.37 9.79
C GLU A 152 -7.27 2.34 10.96
N SER A 153 -7.73 1.18 11.43
CA SER A 153 -8.60 1.12 12.61
C SER A 153 -7.99 1.85 13.82
N GLY A 154 -6.67 1.74 14.01
CA GLY A 154 -5.94 2.50 15.02
C GLY A 154 -5.91 4.01 14.74
N PHE A 155 -5.63 4.41 13.50
CA PHE A 155 -5.64 5.81 13.08
C PHE A 155 -7.02 6.45 13.24
N GLU A 156 -8.07 5.74 12.86
CA GLU A 156 -9.47 6.17 12.97
C GLU A 156 -9.89 6.38 14.42
N SER A 157 -9.56 5.42 15.28
CA SER A 157 -9.71 5.54 16.72
C SER A 157 -9.02 6.80 17.27
N LEU A 158 -7.78 7.04 16.84
CA LEU A 158 -6.97 8.17 17.31
C LEU A 158 -7.41 9.50 16.72
N ALA A 159 -7.85 9.53 15.47
CA ALA A 159 -8.35 10.72 14.81
C ALA A 159 -9.65 11.18 15.48
N SER A 160 -10.57 10.27 15.79
CA SER A 160 -11.79 10.62 16.53
C SER A 160 -11.49 11.10 17.95
N GLN A 161 -10.58 10.44 18.67
CA GLN A 161 -10.13 10.93 19.99
C GLN A 161 -9.39 12.27 19.91
N GLY A 162 -8.66 12.49 18.83
CA GLY A 162 -7.85 13.67 18.56
C GLY A 162 -8.62 14.86 17.99
N GLY A 163 -9.95 14.76 17.88
CA GLY A 163 -10.78 15.80 17.27
C GLY A 163 -10.49 16.02 15.79
N GLY A 164 -10.05 14.99 15.07
CA GLY A 164 -9.75 14.99 13.64
C GLY A 164 -11.00 14.81 12.78
N TRP A 165 -11.75 13.74 12.99
CA TRP A 165 -13.06 13.49 12.38
C TRP A 165 -13.84 12.46 13.20
N ILE A 166 -15.16 12.44 13.06
CA ILE A 166 -16.02 11.50 13.77
C ILE A 166 -16.98 10.85 12.78
N TYR A 167 -17.28 9.57 13.02
CA TYR A 167 -18.41 8.94 12.37
C TYR A 167 -19.65 8.99 13.26
N THR A 168 -20.75 9.51 12.72
CA THR A 168 -22.04 9.62 13.42
C THR A 168 -22.70 8.25 13.58
N THR A 169 -22.42 7.32 12.66
CA THR A 169 -22.91 5.94 12.70
C THR A 169 -21.80 4.97 12.32
N ALA A 170 -21.41 4.08 13.24
CA ALA A 170 -20.38 3.07 13.01
C ALA A 170 -20.89 1.64 13.26
N PRO A 171 -21.85 1.14 12.46
CA PRO A 171 -22.36 -0.22 12.63
C PRO A 171 -21.21 -1.23 12.44
N LEU A 172 -21.10 -2.15 13.41
CA LEU A 172 -20.05 -3.20 13.45
C LEU A 172 -18.61 -2.66 13.47
N GLY A 173 -18.39 -1.38 13.81
CA GLY A 173 -17.06 -0.81 13.94
C GLY A 173 -16.24 -1.56 14.98
N TRP A 174 -15.15 -2.22 14.55
CA TRP A 174 -14.27 -2.94 15.45
C TRP A 174 -13.22 -1.96 15.98
N VAL A 175 -13.18 -1.77 17.30
CA VAL A 175 -12.33 -0.77 17.97
C VAL A 175 -12.62 0.66 17.50
N GLY A 176 -13.75 1.18 17.99
CA GLY A 176 -13.89 2.60 18.31
C GLY A 176 -13.80 3.58 17.15
N HIS A 177 -14.87 3.72 16.38
CA HIS A 177 -15.27 4.93 15.63
C HIS A 177 -15.36 4.78 14.12
N ALA A 178 -14.65 3.87 13.44
CA ALA A 178 -14.87 3.64 12.00
C ALA A 178 -15.96 2.57 11.73
N PRO A 179 -16.89 2.79 10.79
CA PRO A 179 -17.81 1.76 10.30
C PRO A 179 -17.09 0.57 9.63
N LEU A 180 -17.57 -0.66 9.84
CA LEU A 180 -16.95 -1.87 9.26
C LEU A 180 -16.80 -1.80 7.73
N PHE A 181 -17.76 -1.17 7.04
CA PHE A 181 -17.71 -1.08 5.59
C PHE A 181 -16.53 -0.25 5.08
N ILE A 182 -16.03 0.71 5.87
CA ILE A 182 -14.84 1.50 5.53
C ILE A 182 -13.61 0.62 5.63
N VAL A 183 -13.40 -0.01 6.80
CA VAL A 183 -12.27 -0.91 7.02
C VAL A 183 -12.21 -2.04 5.98
N VAL A 184 -13.36 -2.57 5.56
CA VAL A 184 -13.44 -3.57 4.49
C VAL A 184 -13.11 -2.97 3.12
N ALA A 185 -13.67 -1.80 2.79
CA ALA A 185 -13.39 -1.13 1.52
C ALA A 185 -11.89 -0.82 1.39
N GLU A 186 -11.27 -0.36 2.46
CA GLU A 186 -9.85 -0.08 2.53
C GLU A 186 -9.00 -1.33 2.42
N ALA A 187 -9.31 -2.39 3.18
CA ALA A 187 -8.60 -3.66 3.07
C ALA A 187 -8.61 -4.18 1.62
N VAL A 188 -9.72 -4.01 0.90
CA VAL A 188 -9.82 -4.38 -0.52
C VAL A 188 -9.04 -3.41 -1.41
N MET A 189 -9.10 -2.11 -1.17
CA MET A 189 -8.29 -1.11 -1.88
C MET A 189 -6.80 -1.45 -1.76
N PHE A 190 -6.31 -1.74 -0.55
CA PHE A 190 -4.90 -2.07 -0.33
C PHE A 190 -4.50 -3.44 -0.83
N ALA A 191 -5.39 -4.44 -0.78
CA ALA A 191 -5.17 -5.68 -1.50
C ALA A 191 -4.95 -5.42 -3.00
N SER A 192 -5.76 -4.54 -3.61
CA SER A 192 -5.66 -4.23 -5.04
C SER A 192 -4.39 -3.45 -5.44
N SER A 193 -3.63 -2.94 -4.47
CA SER A 193 -2.44 -2.11 -4.72
C SER A 193 -1.33 -2.85 -5.50
N LEU A 194 -1.25 -4.18 -5.38
CA LEU A 194 -0.34 -5.01 -6.19
C LEU A 194 -0.66 -4.94 -7.69
N LEU A 195 -1.95 -4.97 -8.06
CA LEU A 195 -2.38 -4.92 -9.46
C LEU A 195 -2.00 -3.60 -10.12
N LEU A 196 -1.99 -2.52 -9.34
CA LEU A 196 -1.58 -1.20 -9.80
C LEU A 196 -0.06 -1.13 -10.02
N GLY A 197 0.71 -1.79 -9.14
CA GLY A 197 2.16 -1.91 -9.29
C GLY A 197 2.58 -2.63 -10.58
N GLU A 198 1.84 -3.66 -10.99
CA GLU A 198 2.12 -4.40 -12.21
C GLU A 198 1.62 -3.72 -13.49
N ALA A 199 0.46 -3.04 -13.44
CA ALA A 199 -0.08 -2.29 -14.57
C ALA A 199 0.83 -1.15 -15.04
N GLY A 200 1.65 -0.60 -14.14
CA GLY A 200 2.67 0.41 -14.45
C GLY A 200 3.92 -0.12 -15.18
N CYS A 201 4.00 -1.41 -15.49
CA CYS A 201 5.12 -2.01 -16.23
C CYS A 201 4.65 -2.76 -17.50
N PRO A 202 4.43 -2.04 -18.62
CA PRO A 202 4.06 -2.66 -19.91
C PRO A 202 5.14 -3.56 -20.51
N HIS A 203 6.32 -3.66 -19.91
CA HIS A 203 7.43 -4.48 -20.39
C HIS A 203 8.02 -5.32 -19.27
N GLY A 204 7.52 -6.56 -19.15
CA GLY A 204 7.99 -7.63 -18.24
C GLY A 204 9.42 -8.12 -18.48
N ARG A 205 10.37 -7.23 -18.73
CA ARG A 205 11.80 -7.54 -18.95
C ARG A 205 12.77 -6.69 -18.13
N PHE A 206 12.30 -5.78 -17.27
CA PHE A 206 13.18 -4.80 -16.65
C PHE A 206 13.58 -5.13 -15.21
N TRP A 207 12.70 -5.70 -14.39
CA TRP A 207 13.04 -6.00 -12.99
C TRP A 207 13.95 -7.23 -12.79
N ASN A 208 14.10 -8.07 -13.83
CA ASN A 208 14.91 -9.29 -13.74
C ASN A 208 16.37 -9.12 -14.21
N ARG A 209 16.83 -7.89 -14.50
CA ARG A 209 18.13 -7.66 -15.17
C ARG A 209 19.28 -7.19 -14.28
N GLY A 210 19.17 -7.38 -12.96
CA GLY A 210 20.23 -7.01 -11.99
C GLY A 210 20.81 -8.16 -11.17
N HIS A 211 20.19 -9.34 -11.18
CA HIS A 211 20.68 -10.53 -10.48
C HIS A 211 20.98 -11.66 -11.47
N ASP A 212 21.77 -11.35 -12.49
CA ASP A 212 22.81 -12.32 -12.85
C ASP A 212 23.69 -12.46 -11.60
N GLN A 213 23.52 -13.54 -10.84
CA GLN A 213 24.50 -14.01 -9.88
C GLN A 213 25.47 -14.97 -10.60
N PRO A 214 26.55 -14.47 -11.24
CA PRO A 214 27.56 -15.32 -11.84
C PRO A 214 28.42 -16.08 -10.81
N GLU A 215 28.25 -15.85 -9.50
CA GLU A 215 29.09 -16.48 -8.47
C GLU A 215 28.51 -17.73 -7.82
N LEU A 216 27.18 -17.86 -7.68
CA LEU A 216 26.59 -19.04 -7.01
C LEU A 216 26.52 -20.29 -7.92
N ARG A 217 26.66 -20.10 -9.24
CA ARG A 217 26.81 -21.22 -10.20
C ARG A 217 28.24 -21.77 -10.30
N ARG A 218 29.25 -21.06 -9.77
CA ARG A 218 30.66 -21.45 -9.90
C ARG A 218 31.16 -22.39 -8.80
N ARG A 219 30.36 -22.67 -7.77
CA ARG A 219 30.76 -23.51 -6.62
C ARG A 219 30.06 -24.86 -6.49
N LEU A 220 29.21 -25.26 -7.43
CA LEU A 220 28.45 -26.53 -7.33
C LEU A 220 28.60 -27.48 -8.52
N LEU A 221 29.56 -27.29 -9.43
CA LEU A 221 29.83 -28.29 -10.46
C LEU A 221 31.29 -28.77 -10.37
N PRO A 222 31.53 -30.02 -9.93
CA PRO A 222 32.76 -30.69 -10.30
C PRO A 222 32.71 -31.02 -11.79
N VAL A 223 33.84 -30.77 -12.42
CA VAL A 223 34.27 -31.24 -13.75
C VAL A 223 33.55 -32.53 -14.19
N ARG A 224 32.81 -32.45 -15.30
CA ARG A 224 32.71 -33.58 -16.23
C ARG A 224 32.61 -33.07 -17.66
N SER A 225 33.71 -33.27 -18.37
CA SER A 225 33.88 -33.10 -19.81
C SER A 225 33.17 -34.22 -20.55
N SER A 226 32.17 -33.87 -21.36
CA SER A 226 31.85 -34.62 -22.57
C SER A 226 30.91 -33.78 -23.42
N LEU A 227 31.36 -33.51 -24.64
CA LEU A 227 30.57 -32.97 -25.74
C LEU A 227 29.28 -33.79 -25.87
N GLU A 228 28.14 -33.12 -26.02
CA GLU A 228 27.20 -33.44 -27.09
C GLU A 228 26.21 -32.30 -27.30
N SER A 229 25.83 -32.21 -28.56
CA SER A 229 25.05 -31.19 -29.26
C SER A 229 23.67 -30.89 -28.69
N GLY A 230 23.25 -29.64 -28.85
CA GLY A 230 21.91 -29.33 -29.32
C GLY A 230 20.96 -28.74 -28.30
N VAL A 231 20.49 -27.53 -28.64
CA VAL A 231 19.31 -26.85 -28.09
C VAL A 231 19.50 -26.32 -26.66
N ILE A 232 19.94 -25.05 -26.59
CA ILE A 232 19.70 -24.21 -25.42
C ILE A 232 18.17 -24.01 -25.34
N PRO A 233 17.48 -24.49 -24.31
CA PRO A 233 16.07 -24.18 -24.13
C PRO A 233 15.95 -22.68 -23.89
N ASN A 234 15.24 -21.98 -24.78
CA ASN A 234 14.84 -20.59 -24.58
C ASN A 234 14.22 -20.48 -23.18
N GLY A 235 14.84 -19.64 -22.35
CA GLY A 235 14.45 -19.47 -20.96
C GLY A 235 12.97 -19.16 -20.85
N ASN A 236 12.28 -19.95 -20.02
CA ASN A 236 10.88 -19.77 -19.64
C ASN A 236 10.62 -18.30 -19.28
N GLU A 237 10.01 -17.57 -20.21
CA GLU A 237 9.30 -16.34 -19.90
C GLU A 237 8.22 -16.71 -18.87
N ARG A 238 8.37 -16.24 -17.63
CA ARG A 238 7.26 -16.31 -16.68
C ARG A 238 6.18 -15.38 -17.25
N PRO A 239 5.01 -15.90 -17.64
CA PRO A 239 3.97 -15.03 -18.18
C PRO A 239 3.61 -13.99 -17.12
N CYS A 240 3.45 -12.74 -17.57
CA CYS A 240 2.76 -11.72 -16.79
C CYS A 240 1.46 -12.32 -16.24
N LEU A 241 1.08 -11.88 -15.05
CA LEU A 241 -0.06 -12.36 -14.29
C LEU A 241 -1.22 -12.78 -15.22
N ASP A 242 -1.62 -14.05 -15.11
CA ASP A 242 -2.60 -14.68 -15.98
C ASP A 242 -3.81 -13.74 -16.16
N ALA A 243 -4.22 -13.51 -17.41
CA ALA A 243 -5.36 -12.67 -17.75
C ALA A 243 -6.64 -13.07 -16.99
N SER A 244 -6.69 -14.27 -16.40
CA SER A 244 -7.70 -14.69 -15.42
C SER A 244 -7.74 -13.81 -14.16
N VAL A 245 -6.60 -13.43 -13.56
CA VAL A 245 -6.53 -12.64 -12.32
C VAL A 245 -6.91 -11.18 -12.57
N GLN A 246 -6.48 -10.62 -13.70
CA GLN A 246 -6.87 -9.25 -14.09
C GLN A 246 -8.38 -9.16 -14.37
N ARG A 247 -8.98 -10.22 -14.94
CA ARG A 247 -10.45 -10.35 -15.10
C ARG A 247 -11.16 -10.46 -13.75
N SER A 248 -10.62 -11.23 -12.80
CA SER A 248 -11.18 -11.35 -11.45
C SER A 248 -11.18 -10.02 -10.69
N ALA A 249 -10.09 -9.25 -10.73
CA ALA A 249 -10.04 -7.95 -10.09
C ALA A 249 -11.05 -6.95 -10.69
N THR A 250 -11.16 -6.92 -12.02
CA THR A 250 -12.13 -6.06 -12.72
C THR A 250 -13.57 -6.46 -12.40
N SER A 251 -13.82 -7.75 -12.17
CA SER A 251 -15.12 -8.27 -11.75
C SER A 251 -15.46 -7.86 -10.31
N ILE A 252 -14.49 -7.91 -9.38
CA ILE A 252 -14.67 -7.48 -7.99
C ILE A 252 -14.99 -5.98 -7.94
N ALA A 253 -14.22 -5.14 -8.66
CA ALA A 253 -14.49 -3.71 -8.74
C ALA A 253 -15.91 -3.41 -9.27
N ARG A 254 -16.32 -4.08 -10.36
CA ARG A 254 -17.69 -3.96 -10.91
C ARG A 254 -18.78 -4.46 -9.97
N SER A 255 -18.48 -5.43 -9.11
CA SER A 255 -19.41 -5.91 -8.10
C SER A 255 -19.61 -4.85 -7.02
N MET A 256 -18.53 -4.21 -6.57
CA MET A 256 -18.58 -3.18 -5.52
C MET A 256 -19.42 -1.97 -5.93
N PHE A 257 -19.26 -1.47 -7.16
CA PHE A 257 -20.08 -0.37 -7.68
C PHE A 257 -21.57 -0.75 -7.75
N ARG A 258 -21.91 -1.98 -8.14
CA ARG A 258 -23.31 -2.44 -8.18
C ARG A 258 -23.94 -2.55 -6.79
N THR A 259 -23.17 -2.92 -5.77
CA THR A 259 -23.68 -2.98 -4.39
C THR A 259 -23.96 -1.58 -3.84
N ALA A 260 -23.16 -0.58 -4.23
CA ALA A 260 -23.40 0.81 -3.85
C ALA A 260 -24.72 1.35 -4.45
N ASP A 261 -25.00 1.04 -5.72
CA ASP A 261 -26.29 1.39 -6.36
C ASP A 261 -27.49 0.71 -5.68
N PHE A 262 -27.32 -0.51 -5.19
CA PHE A 262 -28.37 -1.21 -4.45
C PHE A 262 -28.67 -0.56 -3.10
N MET A 263 -27.64 -0.09 -2.38
CA MET A 263 -27.83 0.57 -1.09
C MET A 263 -28.50 1.94 -1.23
N THR A 264 -28.22 2.68 -2.29
CA THR A 264 -28.87 3.99 -2.56
C THR A 264 -30.31 3.84 -3.05
N SER A 265 -30.63 2.78 -3.79
CA SER A 265 -31.99 2.51 -4.27
C SER A 265 -32.98 2.12 -3.16
N SER A 266 -32.52 1.70 -1.98
CA SER A 266 -33.39 1.25 -0.88
C SER A 266 -33.98 2.37 -0.01
N ARG A 267 -33.64 3.63 -0.29
CA ARG A 267 -34.06 4.82 0.50
C ARG A 267 -35.13 5.69 -0.17
N ASN A 268 -35.67 5.28 -1.33
CA ASN A 268 -36.83 5.90 -1.98
C ASN A 268 -37.99 4.90 -2.02
#